data_AF-A0A971RSM8-F1
#
_entry.id   AF-A0A971RSM8-F1
#
_cell.length_a   1.000
_cell.length_b   1.000
_cell.length_c   1.000
_cell.angle_alpha   90.00
_cell.angle_beta   90.00
_cell.angle_gamma   90.00
#
_symmetry.space_group_name_H-M   'P 1'
#
loop_
_entity.id
_entity.type
_entity.pdbx_description
1 polymer ?
#
loop_
_entity_poly.entity_id
_entity_poly.type
_entity_poly.pdbx_seq_one_letter_code
_entity_poly.pdbx_strand_id
1 'polypeptide(L)'
;MKMIIEAGIHQIWPGFDLQIASELHFTSGLTHLQGPNGVGKSSFLTQLLLPRLVKNPAYYCLYFEQQMQLQITAVKAYAALMKPRVQVEGEADAVDFLLQDLLRSYEAEPRPSLVLMDESLHAERIKAFLDENIPDYSLVFSSHGELFPSARSIVFKPLSSSRSLVDAPAN
;
A
#
# COMPACT_ATOMS: atom_id res chain seq x y z
N MET A 1 0.79 -7.11 -14.25
CA MET A 1 1.51 -6.04 -13.51
C MET A 1 2.97 -6.42 -13.21
N LYS A 2 3.94 -5.48 -13.32
CA LYS A 2 5.33 -5.69 -12.83
C LYS A 2 5.89 -4.37 -12.26
N MET A 3 5.97 -4.28 -10.93
CA MET A 3 6.66 -3.18 -10.22
C MET A 3 7.89 -3.73 -9.50
N ILE A 4 9.00 -3.00 -9.58
CA ILE A 4 10.32 -3.45 -9.12
C ILE A 4 10.95 -2.43 -8.17
N ILE A 5 11.47 -2.89 -7.03
CA ILE A 5 12.40 -2.14 -6.19
C ILE A 5 13.77 -2.81 -6.26
N GLU A 6 14.76 -2.08 -6.76
CA GLU A 6 16.13 -2.56 -6.95
C GLU A 6 16.81 -2.88 -5.62
N ALA A 7 17.68 -3.90 -5.63
CA ALA A 7 18.56 -4.21 -4.51
C ALA A 7 19.54 -3.06 -4.24
N GLY A 8 20.03 -2.97 -3.01
CA GLY A 8 21.01 -1.97 -2.60
C GLY A 8 20.59 -1.17 -1.38
N ILE A 9 21.35 -0.11 -1.10
CA ILE A 9 21.10 0.78 0.03
C ILE A 9 20.31 1.97 -0.47
N HIS A 10 19.15 2.19 0.13
CA HIS A 10 18.26 3.31 -0.17
C HIS A 10 18.18 4.22 1.06
N GLN A 11 18.65 5.46 0.91
CA GLN A 11 18.49 6.46 1.94
C GLN A 11 17.02 6.91 1.98
N ILE A 12 16.38 6.71 3.13
CA ILE A 12 14.94 6.98 3.30
C ILE A 12 14.74 8.32 4.01
N TRP A 13 15.52 8.54 5.07
CA TRP A 13 15.57 9.79 5.82
C TRP A 13 17.03 10.15 6.11
N PRO A 14 17.34 11.41 6.46
CA PRO A 14 18.66 11.74 7.00
C PRO A 14 18.96 10.87 8.23
N GLY A 15 20.00 10.03 8.14
CA GLY A 15 20.39 9.11 9.21
C GLY A 15 19.59 7.81 9.31
N PHE A 16 18.75 7.46 8.31
CA PHE A 16 18.08 6.17 8.25
C PHE A 16 18.02 5.61 6.82
N ASP A 17 18.56 4.40 6.65
CA ASP A 17 18.60 3.69 5.36
C ASP A 17 17.88 2.33 5.42
N LEU A 18 17.34 1.91 4.27
CA LEU A 18 16.90 0.54 4.03
C LEU A 18 17.91 -0.17 3.12
N GLN A 19 18.42 -1.32 3.58
CA GLN A 19 19.23 -2.21 2.76
C GLN A 19 18.31 -3.27 2.15
N ILE A 20 17.98 -3.13 0.87
CA ILE A 20 17.21 -4.10 0.11
C ILE A 20 18.16 -5.22 -0.34
N ALA A 21 17.98 -6.43 0.21
CA ALA A 21 18.90 -7.56 0.01
C ALA A 21 18.91 -8.08 -1.44
N SER A 22 17.73 -8.12 -2.06
CA SER A 22 17.49 -8.63 -3.41
C SER A 22 16.37 -7.84 -4.07
N GLU A 23 16.31 -7.87 -5.39
CA GLU A 23 15.28 -7.16 -6.15
C GLU A 23 13.88 -7.60 -5.71
N LEU A 24 13.05 -6.63 -5.31
CA LEU A 24 11.69 -6.87 -4.88
C LEU A 24 10.75 -6.72 -6.06
N HIS A 25 10.12 -7.83 -6.44
CA HIS A 25 9.10 -7.87 -7.48
C HIS A 25 7.71 -7.86 -6.88
N PHE A 26 6.91 -6.87 -7.26
CA PHE A 26 5.50 -6.78 -6.95
C PHE A 26 4.70 -7.19 -8.18
N THR A 27 4.00 -8.31 -8.03
CA THR A 27 3.07 -8.90 -9.00
C THR A 27 1.69 -8.96 -8.38
N SER A 28 0.70 -9.40 -9.16
CA SER A 28 -0.67 -9.60 -8.67
C SER A 28 -0.68 -10.58 -7.48
N GLY A 29 -1.56 -10.33 -6.51
CA GLY A 29 -1.65 -11.07 -5.25
C GLY A 29 -1.29 -10.25 -4.02
N LEU A 30 -0.99 -10.94 -2.92
CA LEU A 30 -0.84 -10.33 -1.59
C LEU A 30 0.63 -10.29 -1.19
N THR A 31 1.10 -9.14 -0.70
CA THR A 31 2.44 -8.96 -0.14
C THR A 31 2.36 -8.37 1.26
N HIS A 32 2.85 -9.10 2.25
CA HIS A 32 2.91 -8.67 3.64
C HIS A 32 4.28 -8.09 3.98
N LEU A 33 4.31 -6.84 4.45
CA LEU A 33 5.49 -6.20 5.03
C LEU A 33 5.57 -6.57 6.51
N GLN A 34 6.41 -7.55 6.83
CA GLN A 34 6.58 -8.07 8.18
C GLN A 34 7.76 -7.41 8.88
N GLY A 35 7.61 -7.04 10.14
CA GLY A 35 8.74 -6.64 10.98
C GLY A 35 8.31 -5.84 12.20
N PRO A 36 9.18 -5.68 13.20
CA PRO A 36 8.90 -4.88 14.40
C PRO A 36 8.50 -3.43 14.08
N ASN A 37 8.00 -2.71 15.09
CA ASN A 37 7.75 -1.27 14.95
C ASN A 37 9.10 -0.52 14.81
N GLY A 38 9.11 0.53 13.99
CA GLY A 38 10.31 1.37 13.79
C GLY A 38 11.35 0.84 12.80
N VAL A 39 11.12 -0.31 12.14
CA VAL A 39 12.06 -0.87 11.13
C VAL A 39 11.88 -0.30 9.72
N GLY A 40 11.02 0.72 9.55
CA GLY A 40 10.86 1.42 8.28
C GLY A 40 9.84 0.86 7.29
N LYS A 41 8.86 0.04 7.72
CA LYS A 41 7.78 -0.47 6.84
C LYS A 41 6.98 0.66 6.17
N SER A 42 6.43 1.57 6.97
CA SER A 42 5.70 2.75 6.50
C SER A 42 6.58 3.68 5.65
N SER A 43 7.87 3.79 6.00
CA SER A 43 8.81 4.59 5.22
C SER A 43 9.17 3.93 3.88
N PHE A 44 9.24 2.60 3.81
CA PHE A 44 9.36 1.88 2.54
C PHE A 44 8.16 2.17 1.63
N LEU A 45 6.94 2.09 2.17
CA LEU A 45 5.72 2.42 1.42
C LEU A 45 5.76 3.85 0.90
N THR A 46 6.02 4.83 1.77
CA THR A 46 5.86 6.26 1.44
C THR A 46 7.05 6.88 0.70
N GLN A 47 8.28 6.41 0.93
CA GLN A 47 9.49 7.00 0.33
C GLN A 47 10.02 6.22 -0.87
N LEU A 48 9.74 4.92 -0.99
CA LEU A 48 10.21 4.10 -2.12
C LEU A 48 9.09 3.67 -3.05
N LEU A 49 8.05 3.02 -2.51
CA LEU A 49 7.05 2.37 -3.35
C LEU A 49 6.06 3.38 -3.93
N LEU A 50 5.35 4.14 -3.09
CA LEU A 50 4.33 5.10 -3.49
C LEU A 50 4.84 6.13 -4.53
N PRO A 51 6.03 6.75 -4.39
CA PRO A 51 6.49 7.73 -5.37
C PRO A 51 6.73 7.13 -6.77
N ARG A 52 7.07 5.84 -6.87
CA ARG A 52 7.21 5.15 -8.15
C ARG A 52 5.86 4.84 -8.78
N LEU A 53 4.87 4.51 -7.95
CA LEU A 53 3.50 4.22 -8.40
C LEU A 53 2.79 5.46 -8.93
N VAL A 54 2.85 6.56 -8.18
CA VAL A 54 2.20 7.82 -8.57
C VAL A 54 2.74 8.36 -9.91
N LYS A 55 4.00 8.07 -10.23
CA LYS A 55 4.64 8.48 -11.49
C LYS A 55 4.40 7.50 -12.64
N ASN A 56 3.74 6.36 -12.39
CA ASN A 56 3.54 5.33 -13.40
C ASN A 56 2.06 5.24 -13.80
N PRO A 57 1.66 5.84 -14.93
CA PRO A 57 0.26 5.84 -15.37
C PRO A 57 -0.24 4.46 -15.80
N ALA A 58 0.64 3.45 -15.93
CA ALA A 58 0.25 2.10 -16.29
C ALA A 58 -0.58 1.38 -15.19
N TYR A 59 -0.63 1.94 -13.97
CA TYR A 59 -1.32 1.34 -12.83
C TYR A 59 -2.25 2.34 -12.16
N TYR A 60 -3.35 1.84 -11.61
CA TYR A 60 -4.04 2.56 -10.54
C TYR A 60 -3.27 2.36 -9.25
N CYS A 61 -3.14 3.43 -8.46
CA CYS A 61 -2.51 3.41 -7.16
C CYS A 61 -3.52 3.89 -6.13
N LEU A 62 -3.76 3.08 -5.10
CA LEU A 62 -4.53 3.48 -3.94
C LEU A 62 -3.72 3.22 -2.69
N TYR A 63 -3.65 4.19 -1.79
CA TYR A 63 -2.91 4.08 -0.53
C TYR A 63 -3.83 4.38 0.63
N PHE A 64 -3.91 3.46 1.60
CA PHE A 64 -4.60 3.66 2.87
C PHE A 64 -3.55 3.91 3.96
N GLU A 65 -3.57 5.10 4.53
CA GLU A 65 -2.65 5.53 5.58
C GLU A 65 -2.99 4.86 6.93
N GLN A 66 -1.99 4.68 7.79
CA GLN A 66 -2.21 4.19 9.17
C GLN A 66 -3.03 5.17 10.01
N GLN A 67 -2.78 6.46 9.83
CA GLN A 67 -3.48 7.55 10.50
C GLN A 67 -4.28 8.33 9.45
N MET A 68 -5.50 7.87 9.18
CA MET A 68 -6.30 8.37 8.07
C MET A 68 -6.90 9.76 8.30
N GLN A 69 -6.67 10.46 9.41
CA GLN A 69 -7.38 11.71 9.73
C GLN A 69 -7.24 12.78 8.63
N LEU A 70 -6.03 12.94 8.09
CA LEU A 70 -5.78 13.86 6.98
C LEU A 70 -6.39 13.32 5.68
N GLN A 71 -6.28 12.02 5.43
CA GLN A 71 -6.85 11.37 4.26
C GLN A 71 -8.39 11.49 4.22
N ILE A 72 -9.08 11.25 5.33
CA ILE A 72 -10.54 11.44 5.47
C ILE A 72 -10.92 12.88 5.15
N THR A 73 -10.16 13.85 5.66
CA THR A 73 -10.39 15.28 5.40
C THR A 73 -10.28 15.58 3.90
N ALA A 74 -9.24 15.05 3.24
CA ALA A 74 -9.04 15.20 1.80
C ALA A 74 -10.16 14.54 0.99
N VAL A 75 -10.53 13.30 1.33
CA VAL A 75 -11.61 12.56 0.67
C VAL A 75 -12.95 13.26 0.84
N LYS A 76 -13.24 13.77 2.04
CA LYS A 76 -14.46 14.53 2.32
C LYS A 76 -14.54 15.81 1.50
N ALA A 77 -13.43 16.56 1.40
CA ALA A 77 -13.37 17.76 0.59
C ALA A 77 -13.58 17.45 -0.91
N TYR A 78 -12.93 16.39 -1.41
CA TYR A 78 -13.11 15.95 -2.79
C TYR A 78 -14.54 15.47 -3.08
N ALA A 79 -15.12 14.68 -2.18
CA ALA A 79 -16.50 14.19 -2.28
C ALA A 79 -17.50 15.36 -2.32
N ALA A 80 -17.33 16.38 -1.47
CA ALA A 80 -18.20 17.56 -1.48
C ALA A 80 -18.18 18.31 -2.83
N LEU A 81 -17.04 18.34 -3.51
CA LEU A 81 -16.88 19.00 -4.82
C LEU A 81 -17.39 18.15 -5.98
N MET A 82 -17.02 16.88 -6.02
CA MET A 82 -17.23 16.01 -7.20
C MET A 82 -18.46 15.12 -7.08
N LYS A 83 -18.93 14.84 -5.86
CA LYS A 83 -20.07 13.97 -5.55
C LYS A 83 -20.86 14.47 -4.35
N PRO A 84 -21.54 15.62 -4.44
CA PRO A 84 -22.13 16.32 -3.29
C PRO A 84 -23.22 15.53 -2.53
N ARG A 85 -23.69 14.40 -3.06
CA ARG A 85 -24.65 13.50 -2.40
C ARG A 85 -24.01 12.41 -1.55
N VAL A 86 -22.70 12.22 -1.63
CA VAL A 86 -21.97 11.23 -0.84
C VAL A 86 -21.44 11.90 0.42
N GLN A 87 -21.82 11.37 1.58
CA GLN A 87 -21.30 11.82 2.87
C GLN A 87 -20.13 10.93 3.29
N VAL A 88 -19.09 11.55 3.83
CA VAL A 88 -17.90 10.90 4.38
C VAL A 88 -17.77 11.37 5.82
N GLU A 89 -18.13 10.51 6.77
CA GLU A 89 -18.17 10.82 8.20
C GLU A 89 -16.99 10.21 8.95
N GLY A 90 -16.47 9.07 8.50
CA GLY A 90 -15.33 8.39 9.12
C GLY A 90 -14.45 7.59 8.18
N GLU A 91 -13.56 6.78 8.78
CA GLU A 91 -12.58 5.95 8.06
C GLU A 91 -13.25 4.95 7.12
N ALA A 92 -14.29 4.26 7.57
CA ALA A 92 -15.01 3.29 6.77
C ALA A 92 -15.61 3.92 5.49
N ASP A 93 -16.23 5.09 5.61
CA ASP A 93 -16.81 5.81 4.46
C ASP A 93 -15.72 6.28 3.50
N ALA A 94 -14.58 6.74 4.03
CA ALA A 94 -13.45 7.16 3.21
C ALA A 94 -12.87 5.97 2.44
N VAL A 95 -12.74 4.81 3.08
CA VAL A 95 -12.33 3.56 2.43
C VAL A 95 -13.29 3.19 1.32
N ASP A 96 -14.59 3.15 1.60
CA ASP A 96 -15.61 2.83 0.59
C ASP A 96 -15.59 3.80 -0.58
N PHE A 97 -15.50 5.10 -0.29
CA PHE A 97 -15.43 6.12 -1.32
C PHE A 97 -14.27 5.87 -2.28
N LEU A 98 -13.08 5.62 -1.73
CA LEU A 98 -11.86 5.37 -2.49
C LEU A 98 -11.94 4.08 -3.31
N LEU A 99 -12.48 3.00 -2.74
CA LEU A 99 -12.69 1.73 -3.44
C LEU A 99 -13.70 1.89 -4.60
N GLN A 100 -14.79 2.62 -4.39
CA GLN A 100 -15.78 2.92 -5.42
C GLN A 100 -15.24 3.91 -6.48
N ASP A 101 -14.23 4.71 -6.15
CA ASP A 101 -13.50 5.53 -7.13
C ASP A 101 -12.54 4.72 -7.98
N LEU A 102 -11.83 3.79 -7.35
CA LEU A 102 -11.02 2.79 -8.05
C LEU A 102 -11.87 1.97 -9.04
N LEU A 103 -12.98 1.40 -8.58
CA LEU A 103 -13.84 0.54 -9.42
C LEU A 103 -14.38 1.31 -10.63
N ARG A 104 -14.92 2.51 -10.45
CA ARG A 104 -15.41 3.32 -11.59
C ARG A 104 -14.31 3.67 -12.57
N SER A 105 -13.10 3.97 -12.08
CA SER A 105 -11.94 4.23 -12.93
C SER A 105 -11.53 2.97 -13.70
N TYR A 106 -11.52 1.82 -13.03
CA TYR A 106 -11.22 0.52 -13.61
C TYR A 106 -12.26 0.08 -14.66
N GLU A 107 -13.55 0.28 -14.41
CA GLU A 107 -14.63 -0.02 -15.35
C GLU A 107 -14.56 0.87 -16.60
N ALA A 108 -14.19 2.14 -16.43
CA ALA A 108 -13.99 3.07 -17.55
C ALA A 108 -12.74 2.73 -18.37
N GLU A 109 -11.65 2.37 -17.69
CA GLU A 109 -10.40 1.98 -18.32
C GLU A 109 -9.66 0.92 -17.50
N PRO A 110 -9.77 -0.37 -17.87
CA PRO A 110 -9.15 -1.45 -17.12
C PRO A 110 -7.62 -1.37 -17.15
N ARG A 111 -7.03 -1.23 -15.96
CA ARG A 111 -5.57 -1.25 -15.74
C ARG A 111 -5.26 -1.95 -14.42
N PRO A 112 -4.09 -2.59 -14.28
CA PRO A 112 -3.74 -3.25 -13.03
C PRO A 112 -3.73 -2.27 -11.85
N SER A 113 -4.18 -2.72 -10.69
CA SER A 113 -4.31 -1.89 -9.50
C SER A 113 -3.31 -2.30 -8.42
N LEU A 114 -2.51 -1.36 -7.94
CA LEU A 114 -1.61 -1.58 -6.82
C LEU A 114 -2.10 -0.81 -5.61
N VAL A 115 -2.52 -1.56 -4.59
CA VAL A 115 -3.13 -1.05 -3.38
C VAL A 115 -2.13 -1.20 -2.24
N LEU A 116 -1.85 -0.10 -1.56
CA LEU A 116 -0.98 -0.03 -0.40
C LEU A 116 -1.83 0.16 0.86
N MET A 117 -1.55 -0.61 1.90
CA MET A 117 -2.28 -0.52 3.17
C MET A 117 -1.31 -0.49 4.34
N ASP A 118 -1.25 0.62 5.05
CA ASP A 118 -0.38 0.77 6.20
C ASP A 118 -1.17 0.56 7.50
N GLU A 119 -1.09 -0.63 8.10
CA GLU A 119 -1.74 -0.99 9.37
C GLU A 119 -3.24 -0.58 9.46
N SER A 120 -4.00 -0.72 8.38
CA SER A 120 -5.43 -0.34 8.34
C SER A 120 -6.34 -1.31 9.11
N LEU A 121 -7.29 -0.75 9.85
CA LEU A 121 -8.36 -1.49 10.53
C LEU A 121 -9.40 -2.10 9.58
N HIS A 122 -9.38 -1.70 8.29
CA HIS A 122 -10.35 -2.13 7.28
C HIS A 122 -9.78 -3.16 6.30
N ALA A 123 -8.70 -3.85 6.68
CA ALA A 123 -7.98 -4.80 5.84
C ALA A 123 -8.86 -5.85 5.15
N GLU A 124 -9.72 -6.54 5.90
CA GLU A 124 -10.59 -7.58 5.35
C GLU A 124 -11.60 -7.01 4.36
N ARG A 125 -12.16 -5.84 4.66
CA ARG A 125 -13.12 -5.14 3.79
C ARG A 125 -12.46 -4.73 2.47
N ILE A 126 -11.26 -4.15 2.54
CA ILE A 126 -10.47 -3.75 1.37
C ILE A 126 -10.17 -4.99 0.51
N LYS A 127 -9.67 -6.06 1.13
CA LYS A 127 -9.34 -7.30 0.40
C LYS A 127 -10.58 -7.91 -0.26
N ALA A 128 -11.68 -8.05 0.46
CA ALA A 128 -12.92 -8.61 -0.08
C ALA A 128 -13.42 -7.83 -1.30
N PHE A 129 -13.37 -6.50 -1.23
CA PHE A 129 -13.71 -5.65 -2.37
C PHE A 129 -12.81 -5.90 -3.58
N LEU A 130 -11.48 -5.97 -3.38
CA LEU A 130 -10.54 -6.22 -4.46
C LEU A 130 -10.74 -7.59 -5.10
N ASP A 131 -10.94 -8.64 -4.29
CA ASP A 131 -11.19 -10.00 -4.79
C ASP A 131 -12.47 -10.09 -5.64
N GLU A 132 -13.53 -9.37 -5.25
CA GLU A 132 -14.81 -9.38 -5.96
C GLU A 132 -14.79 -8.53 -7.23
N ASN A 133 -14.09 -7.38 -7.21
CA ASN A 133 -14.30 -6.34 -8.22
C ASN A 133 -13.07 -6.08 -9.11
N ILE A 134 -11.85 -6.42 -8.69
CA ILE A 134 -10.61 -6.03 -9.39
C ILE A 134 -9.77 -7.26 -9.73
N PRO A 135 -9.90 -7.84 -10.94
CA PRO A 135 -9.22 -9.08 -11.30
C PRO A 135 -7.67 -9.04 -11.28
N ASP A 136 -7.05 -7.92 -11.67
CA ASP A 136 -5.58 -7.75 -11.66
C ASP A 136 -5.17 -6.72 -10.59
N TYR A 137 -5.06 -7.18 -9.34
CA TYR A 137 -4.61 -6.34 -8.23
C TYR A 137 -3.39 -6.91 -7.49
N SER A 138 -2.63 -6.01 -6.86
CA SER A 138 -1.59 -6.33 -5.89
C SER A 138 -1.86 -5.54 -4.63
N LEU A 139 -2.04 -6.23 -3.51
CA LEU A 139 -2.23 -5.62 -2.20
C LEU A 139 -0.93 -5.78 -1.41
N VAL A 140 -0.25 -4.66 -1.18
CA VAL A 140 0.92 -4.58 -0.31
C VAL A 140 0.49 -4.00 1.02
N PHE A 141 0.69 -4.74 2.10
CA PHE A 141 0.17 -4.33 3.41
C PHE A 141 1.16 -4.53 4.54
N SER A 142 1.08 -3.69 5.56
CA SER A 142 1.70 -3.89 6.86
C SER A 142 0.63 -4.21 7.91
N SER A 143 0.95 -5.10 8.85
CA SER A 143 0.10 -5.39 10.02
C SER A 143 0.93 -5.93 11.18
N HIS A 144 0.42 -5.81 12.40
CA HIS A 144 1.08 -6.35 13.59
C HIS A 144 1.15 -7.88 13.64
N GLY A 145 0.30 -8.56 12.86
CA GLY A 145 0.26 -10.02 12.76
C GLY A 145 0.00 -10.48 11.33
N GLU A 146 -0.02 -11.79 11.14
CA GLU A 146 -0.42 -12.42 9.88
C GLU A 146 -1.93 -12.26 9.69
N LEU A 147 -2.32 -11.42 8.73
CA LEU A 147 -3.73 -11.22 8.35
C LEU A 147 -4.19 -12.20 7.27
N PHE A 148 -3.35 -12.40 6.25
CA PHE A 148 -3.69 -13.22 5.08
C PHE A 148 -2.63 -14.30 4.86
N PRO A 149 -2.93 -15.58 5.14
CA PRO A 149 -1.94 -16.66 5.09
C PRO A 149 -1.33 -16.93 3.71
N SER A 150 -1.99 -16.53 2.63
CA SER A 150 -1.49 -16.67 1.27
C SER A 150 -0.55 -15.54 0.84
N ALA A 151 -0.26 -14.57 1.71
CA ALA A 151 0.59 -13.43 1.38
C ALA A 151 2.06 -13.81 1.32
N ARG A 152 2.74 -13.35 0.26
CA ARG A 152 4.20 -13.38 0.21
C ARG A 152 4.76 -12.38 1.22
N SER A 153 5.73 -12.80 2.02
CA SER A 153 6.33 -11.92 3.03
C SER A 153 7.56 -11.19 2.49
N ILE A 154 7.65 -9.89 2.80
CA ILE A 154 8.88 -9.09 2.76
C ILE A 154 9.21 -8.76 4.22
N VAL A 155 10.33 -9.25 4.70
CA VAL A 155 10.74 -9.20 6.10
C VAL A 155 11.72 -8.06 6.33
N PHE A 156 11.38 -7.18 7.26
CA PHE A 156 12.20 -6.08 7.73
C PHE A 156 12.87 -6.46 9.05
N LYS A 157 14.20 -6.35 9.11
CA LYS A 157 15.00 -6.67 10.29
C LYS A 157 15.89 -5.47 10.66
N PRO A 158 15.94 -5.06 11.94
CA PRO A 158 16.89 -4.03 12.35
C PRO A 158 18.32 -4.56 12.21
N LEU A 159 19.19 -3.81 11.54
CA LEU A 159 20.64 -4.07 11.53
C LEU A 159 21.37 -3.15 12.51
N SER A 160 20.89 -1.93 12.66
CA SER A 160 21.36 -0.93 13.63
C SER A 160 20.25 0.09 13.89
N SER A 161 20.52 1.09 14.74
CA SER A 161 19.58 2.21 14.99
C SER A 161 19.28 3.05 13.73
N SER A 162 20.18 3.06 12.75
CA SER A 162 20.08 3.85 11.52
C SER A 162 19.88 3.01 10.26
N ARG A 163 19.67 1.69 10.40
CA ARG A 163 19.56 0.81 9.24
C ARG A 163 18.71 -0.42 9.49
N SER A 164 17.84 -0.73 8.54
CA SER A 164 17.11 -2.00 8.49
C SER A 164 17.40 -2.76 7.20
N LEU A 165 17.49 -4.09 7.31
CA LEU A 165 17.52 -5.02 6.19
C LEU A 165 16.08 -5.27 5.73
N VAL A 166 15.88 -5.31 4.42
CA VAL A 166 14.63 -5.70 3.78
C VAL A 166 14.93 -6.91 2.90
N ASP A 167 14.31 -8.03 3.22
CA ASP A 167 14.55 -9.31 2.57
C ASP A 167 13.23 -9.93 2.13
N ALA A 168 13.17 -10.43 0.91
CA ALA A 168 12.04 -11.22 0.43
C ALA A 168 12.50 -12.68 0.37
N PRO A 169 12.28 -13.48 1.44
CA PRO A 169 12.66 -14.88 1.42
C PRO A 169 12.08 -15.58 0.19
N ALA A 170 12.90 -16.42 -0.45
CA ALA A 170 12.41 -17.27 -1.53
C ALA A 170 11.37 -18.23 -0.94
N ASN A 171 10.15 -18.20 -1.50
CA ASN A 171 9.14 -19.21 -1.22
C ASN A 171 9.55 -20.57 -1.76
#